data_AF-A0A950N066-F1
#
_entry.id   AF-A0A950N066-F1
#
_cell.length_a   1.000
_cell.length_b   1.000
_cell.length_c   1.000
_cell.angle_alpha   90.00
_cell.angle_beta   90.00
_cell.angle_gamma   90.00
#
_symmetry.space_group_name_H-M   'P 1'
#
loop_
_entity.id
_entity.type
_entity.pdbx_description
1 polymer ?
#
loop_
_entity_poly.entity_id
_entity_poly.type
_entity_poly.pdbx_seq_one_letter_code
_entity_poly.pdbx_strand_id
1 'polypeptide(L)'
;MIDRAIGIAGLALAIISAVLPWALPKMNKWVAHTGLAVGVALLLIAGVLFLIPASPAHDGSSIGGVKSQGNGNINVGGTGNRVEVPALRTERALGLVGRCQPVALPVSIPAHRELHFIPYNVRWLLDRGSGLGSLDNFSDDAVQLPNSKQVAAMKSDLRLSATLFATRCAVENHGDTNVIQARIPFNMSYSNEAAGITNQHIYFSAIVGPIDIGQTFVFYVLGDCPGTFAAVWENNIKVRLPGDAAERTAHLYTPEYDPAPMVEQITMSFQLPKQENWLGDGPCD
;
A
#
# COMPACT_ATOMS: atom_id res chain seq x y z
N MET A 1 -2.37 -22.98 -2.36
CA MET A 1 -2.60 -23.62 -1.04
C MET A 1 -3.98 -23.33 -0.44
N ILE A 2 -4.69 -22.28 -0.91
CA ILE A 2 -6.00 -21.85 -0.38
C ILE A 2 -7.12 -22.87 -0.66
N ASP A 3 -7.10 -23.57 -1.80
CA ASP A 3 -8.18 -24.50 -2.18
C ASP A 3 -8.32 -25.74 -1.27
N ARG A 4 -7.24 -26.17 -0.62
CA ARG A 4 -7.28 -27.31 0.31
C ARG A 4 -7.84 -26.92 1.68
N ALA A 5 -7.68 -25.67 2.09
CA ALA A 5 -8.16 -25.19 3.39
C ALA A 5 -9.70 -25.08 3.42
N ILE A 6 -10.31 -24.64 2.30
CA ILE A 6 -11.76 -24.47 2.19
C ILE A 6 -12.48 -25.82 2.27
N GLY A 7 -11.95 -26.87 1.61
CA GLY A 7 -12.53 -28.21 1.68
C GLY A 7 -12.45 -28.84 3.08
N ILE A 8 -11.33 -28.66 3.79
CA ILE A 8 -11.15 -29.18 5.16
C ILE A 8 -12.08 -28.47 6.14
N ALA A 9 -12.24 -27.14 6.02
CA ALA A 9 -13.14 -26.36 6.86
C ALA A 9 -14.61 -26.76 6.66
N GLY A 10 -15.04 -26.99 5.42
CA GLY A 10 -16.39 -27.46 5.10
C GLY A 10 -16.69 -28.85 5.67
N LEU A 11 -15.74 -29.79 5.57
CA LEU A 11 -15.87 -31.13 6.13
C LEU A 11 -15.98 -31.10 7.66
N ALA A 12 -15.14 -30.31 8.34
CA ALA A 12 -15.18 -30.16 9.79
C ALA A 12 -16.54 -29.61 10.27
N LEU A 13 -17.08 -28.58 9.60
CA LEU A 13 -18.40 -28.01 9.91
C LEU A 13 -19.55 -29.00 9.72
N ALA A 14 -19.49 -29.84 8.68
CA ALA A 14 -20.50 -30.87 8.44
C ALA A 14 -20.50 -31.96 9.52
N ILE A 15 -19.31 -32.43 9.94
CA ILE A 15 -19.17 -33.44 11.00
C ILE A 15 -19.64 -32.88 12.34
N ILE A 16 -19.22 -31.68 12.69
CA ILE A 16 -19.62 -30.99 13.94
C ILE A 16 -21.16 -30.84 13.98
N SER A 17 -21.77 -30.40 12.89
CA SER A 17 -23.23 -30.23 12.80
C SER A 17 -24.00 -31.54 12.88
N ALA A 18 -23.43 -32.67 12.46
CA ALA A 18 -24.05 -34.00 12.57
C ALA A 18 -23.96 -34.60 13.98
N VAL A 19 -22.90 -34.30 14.73
CA VAL A 19 -22.64 -34.88 16.06
C VAL A 19 -23.30 -34.06 17.19
N LEU A 20 -23.38 -32.73 17.05
CA LEU A 20 -23.94 -31.84 18.08
C LEU A 20 -25.38 -32.18 18.55
N PRO A 21 -26.31 -32.61 17.68
CA PRO A 21 -27.68 -32.95 18.10
C PRO A 21 -27.75 -34.14 19.07
N TRP A 22 -26.77 -35.05 19.00
CA TRP A 22 -26.66 -36.19 19.92
C TRP A 22 -25.96 -35.81 21.23
N ALA A 23 -24.95 -34.94 21.16
CA ALA A 23 -24.21 -34.50 22.33
C ALA A 23 -24.99 -33.49 23.20
N LEU A 24 -25.89 -32.69 22.60
CA LEU A 24 -26.63 -31.62 23.26
C LEU A 24 -28.12 -31.67 22.91
N PRO A 25 -28.93 -32.56 23.53
CA PRO A 25 -30.33 -32.79 23.17
C PRO A 25 -31.27 -31.60 23.44
N LYS A 26 -30.79 -30.57 24.15
CA LYS A 26 -31.53 -29.32 24.42
C LYS A 26 -31.29 -28.22 23.37
N MET A 27 -30.43 -28.45 22.38
CA MET A 27 -30.21 -27.45 21.33
C MET A 27 -31.40 -27.33 20.39
N ASN A 28 -31.67 -26.09 19.95
CA ASN A 28 -32.72 -25.81 18.98
C ASN A 28 -32.42 -26.53 17.66
N LYS A 29 -33.31 -27.43 17.22
CA LYS A 29 -33.18 -28.23 15.99
C LYS A 29 -32.91 -27.36 14.76
N TRP A 30 -33.40 -26.12 14.75
CA TRP A 30 -33.13 -25.15 13.70
C TRP A 30 -31.63 -24.89 13.49
N VAL A 31 -30.86 -24.68 14.56
CA VAL A 31 -29.42 -24.36 14.47
C VAL A 31 -28.63 -25.53 13.87
N ALA A 32 -29.00 -26.77 14.20
CA ALA A 32 -28.38 -27.97 13.65
C ALA A 32 -28.63 -28.11 12.14
N HIS A 33 -29.87 -27.86 11.69
CA HIS A 33 -30.20 -27.94 10.27
C HIS A 33 -29.54 -26.83 9.45
N THR A 34 -29.43 -25.61 9.99
CA THR A 34 -28.74 -24.51 9.32
C THR A 34 -27.24 -24.79 9.17
N GLY A 35 -26.59 -25.30 10.23
CA GLY A 35 -25.16 -25.67 10.18
C GLY A 35 -24.87 -26.76 9.15
N LEU A 36 -25.72 -27.79 9.07
CA LEU A 36 -25.61 -28.85 8.07
C LEU A 36 -25.79 -28.32 6.64
N ALA A 37 -26.79 -27.46 6.40
CA ALA A 37 -27.05 -26.88 5.09
C ALA A 37 -25.85 -26.04 4.59
N VAL A 38 -25.25 -25.22 5.46
CA VAL A 38 -24.06 -24.42 5.14
C VAL A 38 -22.84 -25.33 4.86
N GLY A 39 -22.64 -26.38 5.66
CA GLY A 39 -21.55 -27.33 5.45
C GLY A 39 -21.64 -28.07 4.11
N VAL A 40 -22.84 -28.51 3.72
CA VAL A 40 -23.07 -29.17 2.43
C VAL A 40 -22.87 -28.21 1.25
N ALA A 41 -23.34 -26.96 1.37
CA ALA A 41 -23.15 -25.95 0.33
C ALA A 41 -21.66 -25.67 0.05
N LEU A 42 -20.83 -25.58 1.09
CA LEU A 42 -19.38 -25.39 0.96
C LEU A 42 -18.69 -26.59 0.28
N LEU A 43 -19.12 -27.82 0.59
CA LEU A 43 -18.60 -29.03 -0.06
C LEU A 43 -18.96 -29.08 -1.55
N LEU A 44 -20.17 -28.65 -1.93
CA LEU A 44 -20.58 -28.58 -3.34
C LEU A 44 -19.77 -27.54 -4.11
N ILE A 45 -19.53 -26.36 -3.53
CA ILE A 45 -18.70 -25.32 -4.16
C ILE A 45 -17.27 -25.82 -4.37
N ALA A 46 -16.68 -26.47 -3.37
CA ALA A 46 -15.35 -27.07 -3.49
C ALA A 46 -15.29 -28.18 -4.56
N GLY A 47 -16.36 -28.99 -4.69
CA GLY A 47 -16.48 -30.00 -5.74
C GLY A 47 -16.57 -29.42 -7.15
N VAL A 48 -17.33 -28.33 -7.34
CA VAL A 48 -17.44 -27.63 -8.63
C VAL A 48 -16.10 -27.01 -9.03
N LEU A 49 -15.37 -26.41 -8.10
CA LEU A 49 -14.03 -25.86 -8.35
C LEU A 49 -13.02 -26.93 -8.80
N PHE A 50 -13.20 -28.18 -8.35
CA PHE A 50 -12.35 -29.31 -8.76
C PHE A 50 -12.63 -29.82 -10.18
N LEU A 51 -13.80 -29.50 -10.75
CA LEU A 51 -14.21 -29.91 -12.09
C LEU A 51 -13.86 -28.86 -13.17
N ILE A 52 -13.34 -27.70 -12.78
CA ILE A 52 -12.82 -26.72 -13.74
C ILE A 52 -11.46 -27.26 -14.21
N PRO A 53 -11.31 -27.64 -15.50
CA PRO A 53 -10.03 -28.11 -16.02
C PRO A 53 -9.01 -26.98 -15.87
N ALA A 54 -7.90 -27.28 -15.21
CA ALA A 54 -6.77 -26.37 -15.11
C ALA A 54 -6.42 -25.88 -16.52
N SER A 55 -6.54 -24.58 -16.75
CA SER A 55 -6.14 -23.98 -18.02
C SER A 55 -4.67 -24.33 -18.27
N PRO A 56 -4.31 -24.80 -19.47
CA PRO A 56 -2.92 -25.15 -19.75
C PRO A 56 -2.05 -23.92 -19.53
N ALA A 57 -1.00 -24.09 -18.74
CA ALA A 57 0.02 -23.08 -18.55
C ALA A 57 0.57 -22.66 -19.92
N HIS A 58 0.49 -21.36 -20.22
CA HIS A 58 1.15 -20.80 -21.38
C HIS A 58 2.66 -20.86 -21.16
N ASP A 59 3.31 -21.85 -21.77
CA ASP A 59 4.76 -21.88 -21.93
C ASP A 59 5.20 -20.67 -22.76
N GLY A 60 5.77 -19.68 -22.08
CA GLY A 60 6.50 -18.59 -22.70
C GLY A 60 7.88 -19.06 -23.15
N SER A 61 8.03 -19.42 -24.42
CA SER A 61 9.36 -19.54 -25.05
C SER A 61 9.30 -19.15 -26.52
N SER A 62 9.83 -17.97 -26.84
CA SER A 62 10.83 -17.75 -27.90
C SER A 62 10.96 -16.25 -28.20
N ILE A 63 11.85 -15.57 -27.48
CA ILE A 63 12.48 -14.34 -28.00
C ILE A 63 13.92 -14.72 -28.37
N GLY A 64 14.21 -14.51 -29.64
CA GLY A 64 15.35 -15.07 -30.35
C GLY A 64 16.70 -14.63 -29.80
N GLY A 65 17.63 -15.58 -29.83
CA GLY A 65 19.05 -15.32 -29.73
C GLY A 65 19.50 -14.42 -30.89
N VAL A 66 19.87 -13.18 -30.58
CA VAL A 66 20.70 -12.37 -31.45
C VAL A 66 22.12 -12.94 -31.39
N LYS A 67 22.50 -13.68 -32.44
CA LYS A 67 23.90 -13.97 -32.74
C LYS A 67 24.59 -12.64 -33.07
N SER A 68 25.41 -12.13 -32.15
CA SER A 68 26.38 -11.10 -32.46
C SER A 68 27.52 -11.72 -33.26
N GLN A 69 27.39 -11.63 -34.59
CA GLN A 69 28.47 -11.85 -35.53
C GLN A 69 28.96 -10.47 -35.96
N GLY A 70 30.03 -10.00 -35.33
CA GLY A 70 30.62 -8.68 -35.57
C GLY A 70 32.13 -8.75 -35.48
N ASN A 71 32.75 -9.38 -36.48
CA ASN A 71 34.17 -9.27 -36.74
C ASN A 71 34.43 -7.86 -37.31
N GLY A 72 34.83 -6.94 -36.44
CA GLY A 72 35.22 -5.58 -36.81
C GLY A 72 36.61 -5.27 -36.27
N ASN A 73 37.60 -5.29 -37.14
CA ASN A 73 38.94 -4.76 -36.87
C ASN A 73 38.82 -3.32 -36.32
N ILE A 74 39.26 -3.12 -35.08
CA ILE A 74 39.47 -1.79 -34.53
C ILE A 74 40.83 -1.30 -35.06
N ASN A 75 40.79 -0.54 -36.15
CA ASN A 75 41.89 0.35 -36.51
C ASN A 75 41.76 1.61 -35.63
N VAL A 76 42.63 1.73 -34.62
CA VAL A 76 42.79 2.98 -33.86
C VAL A 76 43.64 3.94 -34.71
N GLY A 77 42.99 4.64 -35.63
CA GLY A 77 43.50 5.84 -36.28
C GLY A 77 42.90 7.07 -35.60
N GLY A 78 43.77 7.95 -35.10
CA GLY A 78 43.40 9.03 -34.19
C GLY A 78 42.37 10.05 -34.69
N THR A 79 41.64 10.63 -33.75
CA THR A 79 41.63 12.06 -33.42
C THR A 79 40.64 12.24 -32.27
N GLY A 80 41.01 13.08 -31.30
CA GLY A 80 40.27 13.22 -30.06
C GLY A 80 38.86 13.74 -30.30
N ASN A 81 37.87 12.95 -29.88
CA ASN A 81 36.60 13.44 -29.39
C ASN A 81 36.15 12.50 -28.28
N ARG A 82 36.17 13.01 -27.06
CA ARG A 82 35.71 12.33 -25.86
C ARG A 82 34.19 12.25 -25.95
N VAL A 83 33.66 11.10 -26.35
CA VAL A 83 32.23 10.82 -26.20
C VAL A 83 31.99 10.56 -24.72
N GLU A 84 31.55 11.59 -24.00
CA GLU A 84 30.96 11.40 -22.68
C GLU A 84 29.67 10.60 -22.87
N VAL A 85 29.67 9.36 -22.39
CA VAL A 85 28.46 8.54 -22.26
C VAL A 85 27.82 8.93 -20.91
N PRO A 86 26.75 9.76 -20.86
CA PRO A 86 26.28 10.33 -19.59
C PRO A 86 25.30 9.42 -18.82
N ALA A 87 24.96 8.24 -19.35
CA ALA A 87 23.82 7.48 -18.84
C ALA A 87 24.15 6.48 -17.71
N LEU A 88 25.36 5.93 -17.66
CA LEU A 88 25.68 4.81 -16.74
C LEU A 88 26.21 5.23 -15.36
N ARG A 89 26.67 6.47 -15.21
CA ARG A 89 27.22 6.95 -13.92
C ARG A 89 26.13 7.40 -12.95
N THR A 90 24.98 7.79 -13.50
CA THR A 90 23.90 8.49 -12.79
C THR A 90 22.98 7.55 -12.02
N GLU A 91 22.80 6.31 -12.49
CA GLU A 91 22.04 5.28 -11.77
C GLU A 91 22.76 4.77 -10.52
N ARG A 92 24.11 4.77 -10.49
CA ARG A 92 24.85 4.41 -9.27
C ARG A 92 24.72 5.44 -8.16
N ALA A 93 24.30 6.65 -8.47
CA ALA A 93 24.24 7.75 -7.52
C ALA A 93 22.98 7.73 -6.63
N LEU A 94 21.91 7.09 -7.12
CA LEU A 94 20.60 7.08 -6.46
C LEU A 94 20.30 5.70 -5.89
N GLY A 95 20.07 5.63 -4.58
CA GLY A 95 19.73 4.41 -3.86
C GLY A 95 18.49 4.61 -2.99
N LEU A 96 17.38 5.05 -3.58
CA LEU A 96 16.16 5.31 -2.83
C LEU A 96 15.39 4.02 -2.54
N VAL A 97 15.11 3.75 -1.28
CA VAL A 97 14.34 2.59 -0.82
C VAL A 97 13.05 3.05 -0.13
N GLY A 98 11.91 2.62 -0.63
CA GLY A 98 10.59 2.86 -0.06
C GLY A 98 10.12 1.68 0.77
N ARG A 99 9.49 1.94 1.91
CA ARG A 99 8.82 0.93 2.75
C ARG A 99 7.54 1.49 3.32
N CYS A 100 6.46 0.71 3.34
CA CYS A 100 5.24 1.04 4.06
C CYS A 100 4.83 -0.11 4.98
N GLN A 101 4.40 0.21 6.19
CA GLN A 101 3.91 -0.79 7.15
C GLN A 101 2.74 -0.25 7.98
N PRO A 102 1.78 -1.11 8.37
CA PRO A 102 0.73 -0.71 9.27
C PRO A 102 1.31 -0.36 10.65
N VAL A 103 0.80 0.71 11.25
CA VAL A 103 1.14 1.17 12.60
C VAL A 103 -0.15 1.42 13.37
N ALA A 104 -0.16 1.11 14.67
CA ALA A 104 -1.31 1.38 15.51
C ALA A 104 -1.46 2.88 15.75
N LEU A 105 -2.71 3.36 15.74
CA LEU A 105 -3.07 4.67 16.24
C LEU A 105 -3.31 4.61 17.76
N PRO A 106 -3.00 5.70 18.50
CA PRO A 106 -2.48 6.97 17.98
C PRO A 106 -0.98 6.95 17.70
N VAL A 107 -0.54 7.74 16.72
CA VAL A 107 0.88 8.02 16.48
C VAL A 107 1.34 9.19 17.35
N SER A 108 2.58 9.13 17.83
CA SER A 108 3.17 10.17 18.67
C SER A 108 4.03 11.11 17.83
N ILE A 109 3.78 12.41 17.97
CA ILE A 109 4.61 13.49 17.43
C ILE A 109 5.50 13.99 18.57
N PRO A 110 6.83 13.76 18.53
CA PRO A 110 7.71 14.23 19.60
C PRO A 110 7.67 15.75 19.79
N ALA A 111 8.10 16.23 20.95
CA ALA A 111 8.21 17.67 21.22
C ALA A 111 9.10 18.36 20.18
N HIS A 112 8.67 19.54 19.72
CA HIS A 112 9.38 20.36 18.72
C HIS A 112 9.68 19.60 17.42
N ARG A 113 8.82 18.67 17.03
CA ARG A 113 8.91 17.90 15.77
C ARG A 113 7.63 18.04 14.96
N GLU A 114 7.77 17.73 13.68
CA GLU A 114 6.70 17.71 12.70
C GLU A 114 6.35 16.27 12.33
N LEU A 115 5.07 16.02 12.06
CA LEU A 115 4.58 14.81 11.44
C LEU A 115 4.12 15.13 10.03
N HIS A 116 4.68 14.43 9.04
CA HIS A 116 4.20 14.50 7.67
C HIS A 116 3.12 13.45 7.44
N PHE A 117 2.06 13.80 6.72
CA PHE A 117 0.97 12.87 6.44
C PHE A 117 0.33 13.06 5.08
N ILE A 118 -0.38 12.05 4.62
CA ILE A 118 -1.27 12.08 3.48
C ILE A 118 -2.65 11.69 3.99
N PRO A 119 -3.63 12.60 4.02
CA PRO A 119 -4.98 12.26 4.42
C PRO A 119 -5.67 11.50 3.28
N TYR A 120 -6.46 10.49 3.62
CA TYR A 120 -7.44 9.89 2.72
C TYR A 120 -8.71 10.71 2.66
N ASN A 121 -8.56 11.98 2.31
CA ASN A 121 -9.65 12.86 1.97
C ASN A 121 -9.54 13.16 0.47
N VAL A 122 -10.50 12.65 -0.32
CA VAL A 122 -10.48 12.79 -1.78
C VAL A 122 -10.40 14.26 -2.18
N ARG A 123 -11.22 15.10 -1.55
CA ARG A 123 -11.24 16.53 -1.80
C ARG A 123 -9.90 17.19 -1.49
N TRP A 124 -9.28 16.84 -0.37
CA TRP A 124 -7.94 17.32 -0.04
C TRP A 124 -6.89 16.98 -1.11
N LEU A 125 -6.89 15.72 -1.54
CA LEU A 125 -5.94 15.24 -2.54
C LEU A 125 -6.13 15.97 -3.88
N LEU A 126 -7.37 16.20 -4.29
CA LEU A 126 -7.71 16.93 -5.51
C LEU A 126 -7.39 18.42 -5.41
N ASP A 127 -7.66 19.06 -4.27
CA ASP A 127 -7.48 20.50 -4.07
C ASP A 127 -6.00 20.89 -3.95
N ARG A 128 -5.17 20.06 -3.28
CA ARG A 128 -3.76 20.41 -3.00
C ARG A 128 -2.76 19.88 -4.02
N GLY A 129 -3.09 18.83 -4.78
CA GLY A 129 -2.24 18.27 -5.83
C GLY A 129 -0.97 17.51 -5.37
N SER A 130 -0.34 17.90 -4.26
CA SER A 130 0.83 17.20 -3.70
C SER A 130 0.48 16.10 -2.68
N GLY A 131 -0.76 16.06 -2.19
CA GLY A 131 -1.27 15.11 -1.20
C GLY A 131 -0.58 15.12 0.18
N LEU A 132 0.62 15.70 0.32
CA LEU A 132 1.38 15.76 1.56
C LEU A 132 0.97 16.99 2.38
N GLY A 133 0.49 16.74 3.59
CA GLY A 133 0.31 17.72 4.65
C GLY A 133 1.32 17.53 5.77
N SER A 134 1.32 18.45 6.72
CA SER A 134 2.12 18.33 7.92
C SER A 134 1.47 18.93 9.16
N LEU A 135 1.84 18.41 10.32
CA LEU A 135 1.37 18.82 11.63
C LEU A 135 2.55 19.03 12.55
N ASP A 136 2.72 20.27 12.99
CA ASP A 136 3.77 20.66 13.93
C ASP A 136 3.35 20.42 15.38
N ASN A 137 4.26 19.87 16.17
CA ASN A 137 4.16 19.87 17.61
C ASN A 137 5.10 20.94 18.20
N PHE A 138 4.55 22.12 18.46
CA PHE A 138 5.27 23.24 19.10
C PHE A 138 5.35 23.12 20.63
N SER A 139 4.80 22.07 21.24
CA SER A 139 4.80 21.90 22.69
C SER A 139 6.07 21.18 23.18
N ASP A 140 6.36 21.32 24.47
CA ASP A 140 7.46 20.62 25.15
C ASP A 140 7.18 19.13 25.40
N ASP A 141 5.93 18.71 25.22
CA ASP A 141 5.48 17.33 25.39
C ASP A 141 5.21 16.65 24.05
N ALA A 142 5.20 15.32 24.05
CA ALA A 142 4.75 14.58 22.87
C ALA A 142 3.23 14.71 22.68
N VAL A 143 2.79 14.98 21.45
CA VAL A 143 1.37 15.05 21.09
C VAL A 143 0.95 13.77 20.37
N GLN A 144 -0.27 13.31 20.61
CA GLN A 144 -0.84 12.12 19.96
C GLN A 144 -1.82 12.50 18.86
N LEU A 145 -1.74 11.78 17.75
CA LEU A 145 -2.62 11.91 16.59
C LEU A 145 -3.20 10.54 16.20
N PRO A 146 -4.51 10.30 16.30
CA PRO A 146 -5.50 11.17 16.93
C PRO A 146 -5.22 11.31 18.43
N ASN A 147 -5.75 12.33 19.08
CA ASN A 147 -5.65 12.42 20.54
C ASN A 147 -6.53 11.36 21.22
N SER A 148 -6.33 11.15 22.52
CA SER A 148 -7.06 10.12 23.29
C SER A 148 -8.58 10.27 23.26
N LYS A 149 -9.12 11.50 23.16
CA LYS A 149 -10.56 11.74 23.04
C LYS A 149 -11.10 11.29 21.69
N GLN A 150 -10.38 11.60 20.61
CA GLN A 150 -10.71 11.17 19.25
C GLN A 150 -10.63 9.64 19.13
N VAL A 151 -9.57 9.00 19.67
CA VAL A 151 -9.46 7.54 19.70
C VAL A 151 -10.63 6.91 20.45
N ALA A 152 -11.06 7.49 21.58
CA ALA A 152 -12.19 7.00 22.35
C ALA A 152 -13.52 7.14 21.58
N ALA A 153 -13.73 8.27 20.90
CA ALA A 153 -14.90 8.52 20.08
C ALA A 153 -15.00 7.52 18.92
N MET A 154 -13.90 7.32 18.18
CA MET A 154 -13.84 6.33 17.11
C MET A 154 -14.15 4.90 17.60
N LYS A 155 -13.54 4.47 18.71
CA LYS A 155 -13.80 3.13 19.28
C LYS A 155 -15.27 2.93 19.68
N SER A 156 -15.88 3.96 20.27
CA SER A 156 -17.29 3.97 20.64
C SER A 156 -18.19 3.84 19.41
N ASP A 157 -17.99 4.70 18.41
CA ASP A 157 -18.85 4.79 17.24
C ASP A 157 -18.76 3.56 16.33
N LEU A 158 -17.57 2.98 16.24
CA LEU A 158 -17.33 1.83 15.38
C LEU A 158 -17.74 0.49 15.99
N ARG A 159 -18.10 0.45 17.29
CA ARG A 159 -18.22 -0.79 18.08
C ARG A 159 -17.00 -1.72 17.88
N LEU A 160 -15.85 -1.15 17.53
CA LEU A 160 -14.65 -1.92 17.23
C LEU A 160 -14.01 -2.35 18.54
N SER A 161 -13.81 -3.65 18.69
CA SER A 161 -12.78 -4.19 19.57
C SER A 161 -11.38 -4.07 18.94
N ALA A 162 -11.30 -3.69 17.65
CA ALA A 162 -10.07 -3.67 16.88
C ALA A 162 -9.23 -2.40 17.10
N THR A 163 -7.92 -2.58 16.99
CA THR A 163 -6.93 -1.50 16.93
C THR A 163 -7.16 -0.66 15.68
N LEU A 164 -7.17 0.66 15.83
CA LEU A 164 -7.14 1.59 14.70
C LEU A 164 -5.72 1.61 14.14
N PHE A 165 -5.58 1.63 12.82
CA PHE A 165 -4.28 1.64 12.16
C PHE A 165 -4.09 2.89 11.31
N ALA A 166 -2.85 3.19 11.01
CA ALA A 166 -2.40 4.05 9.92
C ALA A 166 -1.35 3.28 9.13
N THR A 167 -0.94 3.77 7.96
CA THR A 167 0.28 3.26 7.32
C THR A 167 1.41 4.25 7.52
N ARG A 168 2.51 3.79 8.10
CA ARG A 168 3.77 4.54 8.15
C ARG A 168 4.59 4.17 6.94
N CYS A 169 4.88 5.15 6.10
CA CYS A 169 5.78 5.02 4.97
C CYS A 169 7.11 5.72 5.28
N ALA A 170 8.19 5.15 4.76
CA ALA A 170 9.55 5.65 4.90
C ALA A 170 10.26 5.58 3.55
N VAL A 171 10.97 6.64 3.20
CA VAL A 171 11.82 6.72 2.02
C VAL A 171 13.24 6.99 2.49
N GLU A 172 14.12 6.02 2.28
CA GLU A 172 15.50 6.02 2.72
C GLU A 172 16.43 6.30 1.55
N ASN A 173 17.46 7.11 1.75
CA ASN A 173 18.48 7.36 0.73
C ASN A 173 19.78 6.62 1.05
N HIS A 174 19.99 5.48 0.39
CA HIS A 174 21.22 4.68 0.41
C HIS A 174 22.16 5.00 -0.77
N GLY A 175 21.88 6.07 -1.52
CA GLY A 175 22.70 6.53 -2.64
C GLY A 175 23.97 7.26 -2.20
N ASP A 176 24.67 7.84 -3.17
CA ASP A 176 25.89 8.65 -2.95
C ASP A 176 25.65 10.16 -3.06
N THR A 177 24.40 10.58 -3.24
CA THR A 177 23.99 11.97 -3.45
C THR A 177 22.72 12.31 -2.67
N ASN A 178 22.61 13.56 -2.21
CA ASN A 178 21.40 14.05 -1.54
C ASN A 178 20.26 14.19 -2.55
N VAL A 179 19.03 13.96 -2.10
CA VAL A 179 17.83 14.21 -2.90
C VAL A 179 17.13 15.44 -2.37
N ILE A 180 16.99 16.49 -3.19
CA ILE A 180 16.28 17.71 -2.78
C ILE A 180 14.79 17.42 -2.64
N GLN A 181 14.25 16.66 -3.59
CA GLN A 181 12.83 16.38 -3.69
C GLN A 181 12.63 15.06 -4.44
N ALA A 182 11.72 14.24 -3.95
CA ALA A 182 11.21 13.07 -4.65
C ALA A 182 9.69 13.18 -4.76
N ARG A 183 9.17 13.04 -5.98
CA ARG A 183 7.75 13.00 -6.31
C ARG A 183 7.37 11.55 -6.57
N ILE A 184 6.64 11.00 -5.62
CA ILE A 184 6.21 9.60 -5.61
C ILE A 184 4.75 9.58 -6.07
N PRO A 185 4.45 9.06 -7.27
CA PRO A 185 3.09 8.98 -7.76
C PRO A 185 2.33 7.89 -6.99
N PHE A 186 1.08 8.19 -6.66
CA PHE A 186 0.14 7.28 -6.04
C PHE A 186 -1.08 7.08 -6.94
N ASN A 187 -1.49 5.83 -7.09
CA ASN A 187 -2.78 5.44 -7.64
C ASN A 187 -3.66 4.93 -6.50
N MET A 188 -4.74 5.65 -6.22
CA MET A 188 -5.66 5.36 -5.13
C MET A 188 -7.03 4.97 -5.68
N SER A 189 -7.65 3.96 -5.07
CA SER A 189 -9.08 3.67 -5.21
C SER A 189 -9.81 4.00 -3.92
N TYR A 190 -10.98 4.62 -4.06
CA TYR A 190 -11.86 5.01 -2.97
C TYR A 190 -13.27 4.49 -3.22
N SER A 191 -13.91 3.95 -2.17
CA SER A 191 -15.33 3.60 -2.18
C SER A 191 -15.99 4.04 -0.87
N ASN A 192 -17.13 4.71 -0.97
CA ASN A 192 -17.96 5.08 0.16
C ASN A 192 -19.42 4.78 -0.18
N GLU A 193 -19.89 3.63 0.30
CA GLU A 193 -21.25 3.14 0.05
C GLU A 193 -22.32 4.10 0.58
N ALA A 194 -22.07 4.77 1.71
CA ALA A 194 -23.01 5.71 2.31
C ALA A 194 -23.21 6.97 1.45
N ALA A 195 -22.18 7.39 0.73
CA ALA A 195 -22.22 8.50 -0.22
C ALA A 195 -22.54 8.06 -1.66
N GLY A 196 -22.73 6.75 -1.92
CA GLY A 196 -22.94 6.21 -3.26
C GLY A 196 -21.70 6.25 -4.17
N ILE A 197 -20.51 6.45 -3.61
CA ILE A 197 -19.24 6.50 -4.35
C ILE A 197 -18.68 5.08 -4.45
N THR A 198 -18.46 4.58 -5.66
CA THR A 198 -17.92 3.24 -5.89
C THR A 198 -16.68 3.31 -6.77
N ASN A 199 -15.56 2.75 -6.30
CA ASN A 199 -14.30 2.60 -7.04
C ASN A 199 -13.83 3.88 -7.76
N GLN A 200 -13.91 5.03 -7.10
CA GLN A 200 -13.35 6.26 -7.62
C GLN A 200 -11.81 6.15 -7.63
N HIS A 201 -11.21 6.31 -8.80
CA HIS A 201 -9.76 6.30 -8.96
C HIS A 201 -9.19 7.72 -8.87
N ILE A 202 -8.17 7.92 -8.04
CA ILE A 202 -7.55 9.21 -7.79
C ILE A 202 -6.04 9.04 -7.97
N TYR A 203 -5.47 9.95 -8.77
CA TYR A 203 -4.04 10.00 -9.04
C TYR A 203 -3.48 11.26 -8.41
N PHE A 204 -2.47 11.12 -7.58
CA PHE A 204 -1.75 12.25 -6.99
C PHE A 204 -0.28 11.91 -6.87
N SER A 205 0.56 12.86 -6.47
CA SER A 205 1.96 12.56 -6.18
C SER A 205 2.41 13.18 -4.87
N ALA A 206 2.84 12.33 -3.94
CA ALA A 206 3.47 12.77 -2.71
C ALA A 206 4.83 13.42 -3.03
N ILE A 207 4.99 14.67 -2.63
CA ILE A 207 6.25 15.39 -2.74
C ILE A 207 6.98 15.25 -1.41
N VAL A 208 8.00 14.39 -1.35
CA VAL A 208 8.79 14.14 -0.14
C VAL A 208 10.21 14.69 -0.29
N GLY A 209 10.86 14.99 0.84
CA GLY A 209 12.23 15.48 0.90
C GLY A 209 12.37 16.87 1.54
N PRO A 210 13.61 17.35 1.74
CA PRO A 210 14.88 16.74 1.30
C PRO A 210 15.22 15.41 2.01
N ILE A 211 15.98 14.56 1.32
CA ILE A 211 16.45 13.26 1.81
C ILE A 211 17.96 13.18 1.60
N ASP A 212 18.71 13.58 2.62
CA ASP A 212 20.17 13.50 2.60
C ASP A 212 20.65 12.04 2.64
N ILE A 213 21.89 11.83 2.23
CA ILE A 213 22.53 10.50 2.25
C ILE A 213 22.44 9.89 3.65
N GLY A 214 21.98 8.65 3.73
CA GLY A 214 21.80 7.92 4.98
C GLY A 214 20.63 8.39 5.83
N GLN A 215 19.82 9.34 5.36
CA GLN A 215 18.62 9.81 6.06
C GLN A 215 17.36 9.12 5.56
N THR A 216 16.32 9.23 6.37
CA THR A 216 14.98 8.68 6.10
C THR A 216 13.95 9.79 6.20
N PHE A 217 13.13 9.94 5.16
CA PHE A 217 11.93 10.75 5.22
C PHE A 217 10.75 9.87 5.61
N VAL A 218 10.00 10.25 6.65
CA VAL A 218 8.88 9.46 7.18
C VAL A 218 7.60 10.24 7.02
N PHE A 219 6.56 9.59 6.50
CA PHE A 219 5.22 10.14 6.43
C PHE A 219 4.18 9.08 6.76
N TYR A 220 3.00 9.54 7.17
CA TYR A 220 1.90 8.67 7.57
C TYR A 220 0.72 8.83 6.60
N VAL A 221 0.19 7.74 6.10
CA VAL A 221 -1.07 7.75 5.37
C VAL A 221 -2.19 7.49 6.37
N LEU A 222 -3.06 8.48 6.53
CA LEU A 222 -4.07 8.55 7.59
C LEU A 222 -5.47 8.56 6.97
N GLY A 223 -6.36 7.69 7.46
CA GLY A 223 -7.78 7.75 7.13
C GLY A 223 -8.57 8.55 8.15
N ASP A 224 -9.06 9.72 7.76
CA ASP A 224 -9.99 10.54 8.55
C ASP A 224 -11.41 10.61 7.95
N CYS A 225 -11.61 9.98 6.79
CA CYS A 225 -12.89 9.95 6.08
C CYS A 225 -13.57 8.56 6.06
N PRO A 226 -14.92 8.53 6.01
CA PRO A 226 -15.65 7.29 5.83
C PRO A 226 -15.41 6.69 4.44
N GLY A 227 -15.40 5.36 4.39
CA GLY A 227 -15.17 4.59 3.16
C GLY A 227 -13.85 3.84 3.15
N THR A 228 -13.73 2.93 2.18
CA THR A 228 -12.61 2.03 1.98
C THR A 228 -11.62 2.66 1.00
N PHE A 229 -10.33 2.56 1.30
CA PHE A 229 -9.26 3.08 0.45
C PHE A 229 -8.26 1.97 0.13
N ALA A 230 -7.70 2.01 -1.07
CA ALA A 230 -6.47 1.31 -1.37
C ALA A 230 -5.58 2.26 -2.15
N ALA A 231 -4.30 2.32 -1.80
CA ALA A 231 -3.34 3.15 -2.51
C ALA A 231 -2.14 2.31 -2.92
N VAL A 232 -1.54 2.68 -4.04
CA VAL A 232 -0.28 2.10 -4.48
C VAL A 232 0.62 3.22 -4.93
N TRP A 233 1.87 3.23 -4.48
CA TRP A 233 2.90 4.02 -5.12
C TRP A 233 3.54 3.29 -6.31
N GLU A 234 4.07 4.05 -7.26
CA GLU A 234 4.85 3.48 -8.37
C GLU A 234 6.35 3.50 -8.07
N ASN A 235 7.06 2.51 -8.61
CA ASN A 235 8.52 2.42 -8.46
C ASN A 235 9.25 3.44 -9.34
N ASN A 236 8.61 3.99 -10.37
CA ASN A 236 9.19 5.03 -11.22
C ASN A 236 8.80 6.40 -10.68
N ILE A 237 9.73 7.04 -9.97
CA ILE A 237 9.50 8.33 -9.32
C ILE A 237 10.24 9.44 -10.07
N LYS A 238 9.86 10.69 -9.81
CA LYS A 238 10.62 11.86 -10.27
C LYS A 238 11.44 12.40 -9.12
N VAL A 239 12.73 12.64 -9.35
CA VAL A 239 13.64 13.17 -8.32
C VAL A 239 14.36 14.40 -8.83
N ARG A 240 14.71 15.30 -7.91
CA ARG A 240 15.59 16.43 -8.16
C ARG A 240 16.81 16.34 -7.27
N LEU A 241 17.99 16.33 -7.87
CA LEU A 241 19.26 16.36 -7.15
C LEU A 241 19.87 17.76 -7.09
N PRO A 242 20.85 18.00 -6.20
CA PRO A 242 21.69 19.18 -6.24
C PRO A 242 22.32 19.39 -7.63
N GLY A 243 22.10 20.57 -8.21
CA GLY A 243 22.60 20.95 -9.53
C GLY A 243 21.71 20.54 -10.71
N ASP A 244 20.65 19.76 -10.50
CA ASP A 244 19.72 19.40 -11.57
C ASP A 244 18.85 20.60 -11.99
N ALA A 245 18.84 20.92 -13.29
CA ALA A 245 17.96 21.95 -13.85
C ALA A 245 16.47 21.55 -13.77
N ALA A 246 16.17 20.26 -13.87
CA ALA A 246 14.81 19.71 -13.87
C ALA A 246 14.75 18.36 -13.14
N GLU A 247 13.55 17.94 -12.74
CA GLU A 247 13.32 16.59 -12.22
C GLU A 247 13.68 15.54 -13.28
N ARG A 248 14.21 14.39 -12.84
CA ARG A 248 14.51 13.22 -13.69
C ARG A 248 13.87 11.97 -13.13
N THR A 249 13.65 10.97 -13.98
CA THR A 249 13.11 9.68 -13.52
C THR A 249 14.18 8.93 -12.71
N ALA A 250 13.78 8.33 -11.60
CA ALA A 250 14.60 7.41 -10.82
C ALA A 250 13.75 6.22 -10.36
N HIS A 251 14.42 5.15 -9.96
CA HIS A 251 13.76 3.98 -9.39
C HIS A 251 13.69 4.10 -7.86
N LEU A 252 12.52 3.83 -7.30
CA LEU A 252 12.28 3.62 -5.88
C LEU A 252 12.23 2.12 -5.64
N TYR A 253 13.24 1.59 -4.95
CA TYR A 253 13.33 0.17 -4.64
C TYR A 253 12.41 -0.17 -3.45
N THR A 254 11.69 -1.29 -3.53
CA THR A 254 10.97 -1.87 -2.39
C THR A 254 11.71 -3.14 -1.92
N PRO A 255 11.91 -3.35 -0.61
CA PRO A 255 12.70 -4.47 -0.10
C PRO A 255 11.99 -5.83 -0.20
N GLU A 256 10.68 -5.87 -0.46
CA GLU A 256 9.92 -7.12 -0.62
C GLU A 256 10.07 -7.68 -2.05
N TYR A 257 11.09 -8.51 -2.22
CA TYR A 257 11.42 -9.23 -3.44
C TYR A 257 10.53 -10.49 -3.58
N ASP A 258 9.35 -10.34 -4.20
CA ASP A 258 8.64 -11.46 -4.85
C ASP A 258 8.51 -11.11 -6.36
N PRO A 259 9.07 -11.91 -7.30
CA PRO A 259 9.21 -11.55 -8.72
C PRO A 259 7.92 -11.45 -9.56
N ALA A 260 6.74 -11.34 -8.95
CA ALA A 260 5.53 -10.91 -9.64
C ALA A 260 5.51 -9.36 -9.75
N PRO A 261 4.86 -8.75 -10.75
CA PRO A 261 4.72 -7.30 -10.83
C PRO A 261 3.79 -6.80 -9.71
N MET A 262 4.30 -6.72 -8.48
CA MET A 262 3.57 -6.26 -7.30
C MET A 262 4.05 -4.87 -6.93
N VAL A 263 3.48 -3.88 -7.61
CA VAL A 263 2.70 -2.79 -6.97
C VAL A 263 2.53 -3.11 -5.47
N GLU A 264 3.33 -2.49 -4.59
CA GLU A 264 3.12 -2.57 -3.14
C GLU A 264 1.74 -1.93 -2.88
N GLN A 265 0.70 -2.78 -2.81
CA GLN A 265 -0.62 -2.32 -2.49
C GLN A 265 -0.65 -1.98 -1.00
N ILE A 266 -0.63 -0.67 -0.71
CA ILE A 266 -1.08 -0.14 0.56
C ILE A 266 -2.61 -0.27 0.57
N THR A 267 -3.10 -1.50 0.75
CA THR A 267 -4.53 -1.75 0.92
C THR A 267 -4.87 -1.42 2.36
N MET A 268 -5.57 -0.30 2.56
CA MET A 268 -5.98 0.17 3.87
C MET A 268 -7.49 0.33 3.92
N SER A 269 -8.15 -0.75 4.31
CA SER A 269 -9.59 -0.71 4.57
C SER A 269 -9.85 -0.06 5.92
N PHE A 270 -10.04 1.26 5.91
CA PHE A 270 -10.73 1.95 6.98
C PHE A 270 -12.22 1.92 6.69
N GLN A 271 -13.04 1.89 7.73
CA GLN A 271 -14.47 2.12 7.57
C GLN A 271 -14.89 2.97 8.75
N LEU A 272 -14.60 4.28 8.70
CA LEU A 272 -15.11 5.21 9.69
C LEU A 272 -16.64 5.35 9.48
N PRO A 273 -17.46 5.31 10.54
CA PRO A 273 -18.91 5.28 10.41
C PRO A 273 -19.51 6.69 10.32
N LYS A 274 -18.71 7.71 10.70
CA LYS A 274 -19.01 9.14 10.68
C LYS A 274 -17.73 9.92 10.44
N GLN A 275 -17.91 11.13 9.95
CA GLN A 275 -16.88 12.13 9.73
C GLN A 275 -16.30 12.60 11.05
N GLU A 276 -15.15 12.05 11.43
CA GLU A 276 -14.30 12.65 12.44
C GLU A 276 -13.21 13.42 11.69
N ASN A 277 -13.37 14.73 11.54
CA ASN A 277 -12.33 15.56 10.94
C ASN A 277 -11.26 15.87 12.00
N TRP A 278 -10.34 14.94 12.23
CA TRP A 278 -9.24 15.14 13.18
C TRP A 278 -7.99 15.74 12.56
N LEU A 279 -7.90 15.81 11.23
CA LEU A 279 -6.86 16.54 10.50
C LEU A 279 -7.25 18.01 10.22
N GLY A 280 -8.52 18.38 10.46
CA GLY A 280 -8.97 19.78 10.51
C GLY A 280 -9.42 20.39 9.16
N ASP A 281 -9.42 19.59 8.09
CA ASP A 281 -9.38 20.13 6.72
C ASP A 281 -10.72 20.15 5.95
N GLY A 282 -11.83 20.26 6.69
CA GLY A 282 -13.16 20.36 6.09
C GLY A 282 -13.77 18.99 5.74
N PRO A 283 -14.97 18.96 5.13
CA PRO A 283 -15.69 17.72 4.90
C PRO A 283 -14.94 16.77 3.94
N CYS A 284 -15.32 15.49 4.01
CA CYS A 284 -14.73 14.35 3.30
C CYS A 284 -15.17 14.24 1.84
N ASP A 285 -16.13 15.09 1.46
CA ASP A 285 -16.76 15.18 0.15
C ASP A 285 -16.90 16.67 -0.26
#